data_AF-A0A0R2RX21-F1
#
_entry.id   AF-A0A0R2RX21-F1
#
_cell.length_a   1.000
_cell.length_b   1.000
_cell.length_c   1.000
_cell.angle_alpha   90.00
_cell.angle_beta   90.00
_cell.angle_gamma   90.00
#
_symmetry.space_group_name_H-M   'P 1'
#
loop_
_entity.id
_entity.type
_entity.pdbx_description
1 polymer ?
#
loop_
_entity_poly.entity_id
_entity_poly.type
_entity_poly.pdbx_seq_one_letter_code
_entity_poly.pdbx_strand_id
1 'polypeptide(L)'
;MKHSRRHFLTNVCPSVAFAFFGVSFLAACSTDDSNSGPTNNDGPGGDSGYTINGNIVTVDLANANFSDLGSPGDYTNIVTAGVLLLRLSATEIAAYTNCCPHQGTKNLWSYSGGNWTCGDHGNSFNTDGTNVASCDSGATSGSLKSYPTDLTGDTLIITKS
;
A
#
# COMPACT_ATOMS: atom_id res chain seq x y z
N MET A 1 -20.02 -32.71 -45.16
CA MET A 1 -20.59 -33.00 -43.82
C MET A 1 -19.63 -32.45 -42.77
N LYS A 2 -20.17 -31.71 -41.80
CA LYS A 2 -19.46 -30.86 -40.85
C LYS A 2 -19.02 -31.71 -39.66
N HIS A 3 -17.72 -31.76 -39.37
CA HIS A 3 -17.22 -32.47 -38.17
C HIS A 3 -17.66 -31.72 -36.90
N SER A 4 -18.33 -32.44 -36.00
CA SER A 4 -18.97 -31.93 -34.78
C SER A 4 -17.95 -31.73 -33.66
N ARG A 5 -18.06 -30.60 -32.95
CA ARG A 5 -17.29 -30.16 -31.77
C ARG A 5 -17.62 -30.97 -30.50
N ARG A 6 -17.69 -32.30 -30.60
CA ARG A 6 -18.09 -33.17 -29.48
C ARG A 6 -17.25 -34.44 -29.48
N HIS A 7 -15.96 -34.28 -29.22
CA HIS A 7 -15.10 -35.41 -28.87
C HIS A 7 -13.91 -34.95 -28.01
N PHE A 8 -14.21 -34.22 -26.94
CA PHE A 8 -13.25 -33.95 -25.87
C PHE A 8 -13.97 -33.67 -24.54
N LEU A 9 -14.90 -34.54 -24.18
CA LEU A 9 -15.28 -34.73 -22.79
C LEU A 9 -15.09 -36.20 -22.50
N THR A 10 -13.82 -36.51 -22.26
CA THR A 10 -13.32 -37.77 -21.75
C THR A 10 -14.10 -38.15 -20.49
N ASN A 11 -14.58 -39.39 -20.49
CA ASN A 11 -15.28 -40.07 -19.41
C ASN A 11 -14.64 -39.81 -18.03
N VAL A 12 -15.36 -39.12 -17.14
CA VAL A 12 -15.09 -39.15 -15.69
C VAL A 12 -16.15 -40.05 -15.05
N CYS A 13 -15.72 -41.19 -14.53
CA CYS A 13 -16.57 -42.10 -13.75
C CYS A 13 -16.83 -41.49 -12.36
N PRO A 14 -18.08 -41.47 -11.86
CA PRO A 14 -18.40 -41.00 -10.53
C PRO A 14 -18.14 -42.12 -9.52
N SER A 15 -17.03 -42.05 -8.80
CA SER A 15 -16.83 -42.88 -7.59
C SER A 15 -17.04 -42.01 -6.36
N VAL A 16 -18.19 -42.19 -5.73
CA VAL A 16 -18.56 -41.68 -4.41
C VAL A 16 -17.63 -42.26 -3.36
N ALA A 17 -17.08 -41.42 -2.48
CA ALA A 17 -16.83 -41.79 -1.08
C ALA A 17 -16.70 -40.55 -0.19
N PHE A 18 -17.68 -40.42 0.71
CA PHE A 18 -17.73 -39.54 1.86
C PHE A 18 -16.48 -39.69 2.75
N ALA A 19 -15.98 -38.57 3.30
CA ALA A 19 -15.27 -38.57 4.58
C ALA A 19 -15.71 -37.34 5.39
N PHE A 20 -16.71 -37.54 6.23
CA PHE A 20 -17.01 -36.68 7.37
C PHE A 20 -15.98 -36.98 8.48
N PHE A 21 -15.08 -36.04 8.72
CA PHE A 21 -14.43 -35.80 10.01
C PHE A 21 -14.38 -34.29 10.11
N GLY A 22 -15.09 -33.62 11.01
CA GLY A 22 -15.17 -33.84 12.44
C GLY A 22 -15.07 -32.43 13.01
N VAL A 23 -16.19 -31.90 13.46
CA VAL A 23 -16.33 -30.52 13.92
C VAL A 23 -15.56 -30.39 15.24
N SER A 24 -14.43 -29.72 15.23
CA SER A 24 -13.76 -29.31 16.47
C SER A 24 -14.46 -28.06 17.02
N PHE A 25 -15.50 -28.26 17.82
CA PHE A 25 -15.95 -27.25 18.76
C PHE A 25 -14.87 -27.10 19.84
N LEU A 26 -13.97 -26.13 19.65
CA LEU A 26 -13.16 -25.61 20.75
C LEU A 26 -13.96 -24.52 21.45
N ALA A 27 -14.69 -24.91 22.48
CA ALA A 27 -15.02 -24.02 23.57
C ALA A 27 -13.77 -23.87 24.44
N ALA A 28 -13.17 -22.67 24.43
CA ALA A 28 -12.14 -22.29 25.39
C ALA A 28 -12.63 -21.06 26.16
N CYS A 29 -12.49 -21.18 27.48
CA CYS A 29 -13.14 -20.40 28.52
C CYS A 29 -12.91 -18.88 28.44
N SER A 30 -13.96 -18.16 28.86
CA SER A 30 -13.90 -16.82 29.44
C SER A 30 -12.79 -16.74 30.49
N THR A 31 -12.05 -15.64 30.45
CA THR A 31 -11.44 -15.02 31.62
C THR A 31 -11.53 -13.53 31.41
N ASP A 32 -12.61 -12.92 31.91
CA ASP A 32 -12.59 -11.53 32.30
C ASP A 32 -11.87 -11.47 33.65
N ASP A 33 -10.65 -10.93 33.66
CA ASP A 33 -10.32 -9.78 34.50
C ASP A 33 -8.83 -9.41 34.40
N SER A 34 -8.64 -8.14 34.04
CA SER A 34 -7.55 -7.26 34.51
C SER A 34 -6.10 -7.74 34.35
N ASN A 35 -5.40 -7.20 33.34
CA ASN A 35 -4.18 -6.39 33.53
C ASN A 35 -3.43 -6.22 32.20
N SER A 36 -3.19 -4.97 31.80
CA SER A 36 -2.24 -4.54 30.78
C SER A 36 -2.32 -5.26 29.42
N GLY A 37 -3.28 -4.83 28.59
CA GLY A 37 -3.28 -5.20 27.18
C GLY A 37 -1.93 -4.86 26.52
N PRO A 38 -1.39 -5.74 25.67
CA PRO A 38 -0.15 -5.45 24.95
C PRO A 38 -0.44 -4.27 24.03
N THR A 39 0.39 -3.22 24.10
CA THR A 39 0.48 -2.27 23.00
C THR A 39 0.90 -3.07 21.77
N ASN A 40 -0.03 -3.28 20.83
CA ASN A 40 0.27 -3.82 19.52
C ASN A 40 1.15 -2.80 18.78
N ASN A 41 2.45 -2.82 19.06
CA ASN A 41 3.47 -2.18 18.26
C ASN A 41 3.83 -3.14 17.12
N ASP A 42 2.89 -3.37 16.21
CA ASP A 42 3.20 -3.87 14.87
C ASP A 42 3.60 -2.68 13.98
N GLY A 43 4.54 -1.89 14.47
CA GLY A 43 5.29 -0.91 13.68
C GLY A 43 6.65 -1.53 13.35
N PRO A 44 7.24 -1.23 12.19
CA PRO A 44 8.57 -1.74 11.92
C PRO A 44 9.51 -1.17 13.00
N GLY A 45 10.16 -2.09 13.73
CA GLY A 45 11.12 -1.75 14.79
C GLY A 45 12.21 -0.83 14.27
N GLY A 46 12.96 -0.21 15.20
CA GLY A 46 13.84 0.96 15.02
C GLY A 46 14.94 0.92 13.95
N ASP A 47 14.92 -0.03 13.01
CA ASP A 47 15.81 -0.15 11.86
C ASP A 47 15.19 0.38 10.55
N SER A 48 13.86 0.45 10.43
CA SER A 48 13.19 0.89 9.19
C SER A 48 13.36 2.39 8.88
N GLY A 49 13.67 3.20 9.89
CA GLY A 49 13.69 4.66 9.79
C GLY A 49 12.31 5.31 9.72
N TYR A 50 11.21 4.60 10.02
CA TYR A 50 9.89 5.22 10.14
C TYR A 50 8.99 4.50 11.15
N THR A 51 8.03 5.23 11.68
CA THR A 51 6.97 4.72 12.57
C THR A 51 5.59 5.11 12.05
N ILE A 52 4.58 4.33 12.41
CA ILE A 52 3.17 4.59 12.08
C ILE A 52 2.40 4.59 13.39
N ASN A 53 1.72 5.70 13.70
CA ASN A 53 0.81 5.82 14.84
C ASN A 53 -0.55 6.34 14.35
N GLY A 54 -1.47 5.41 14.09
CA GLY A 54 -2.74 5.72 13.47
C GLY A 54 -2.55 6.37 12.09
N ASN A 55 -2.97 7.63 11.97
CA ASN A 55 -2.85 8.39 10.73
C ASN A 55 -1.53 9.16 10.59
N ILE A 56 -0.67 9.12 11.61
CA ILE A 56 0.61 9.83 11.60
C ILE A 56 1.71 8.86 11.17
N VAL A 57 2.49 9.24 10.17
CA VAL A 57 3.73 8.56 9.79
C VAL A 57 4.88 9.50 10.11
N THR A 58 5.83 9.04 10.92
CA THR A 58 7.05 9.81 11.24
C THR A 58 8.23 9.09 10.61
N VAL A 59 9.01 9.83 9.81
CA VAL A 59 10.17 9.32 9.06
C VAL A 59 11.43 10.02 9.57
N ASP A 60 12.43 9.22 9.88
CA ASP A 60 13.81 9.66 10.16
C ASP A 60 14.60 9.62 8.85
N LEU A 61 14.81 10.79 8.25
CA LEU A 61 15.55 10.95 7.00
C LEU A 61 17.06 10.74 7.14
N ALA A 62 17.59 10.72 8.38
CA ALA A 62 18.99 10.38 8.63
C ALA A 62 19.24 8.87 8.55
N ASN A 63 18.18 8.06 8.62
CA ASN A 63 18.27 6.61 8.45
C ASN A 63 18.67 6.25 7.00
N ALA A 64 19.59 5.29 6.85
CA ALA A 64 20.15 4.90 5.56
C ALA A 64 19.09 4.40 4.55
N ASN A 65 17.93 3.91 5.00
CA ASN A 65 16.83 3.49 4.12
C ASN A 65 16.22 4.65 3.31
N PHE A 66 16.51 5.90 3.68
CA PHE A 66 16.06 7.11 3.00
C PHE A 66 17.19 7.83 2.25
N SER A 67 18.35 7.20 2.08
CA SER A 67 19.47 7.80 1.32
C SER A 67 19.11 8.15 -0.12
N ASP A 68 18.20 7.38 -0.71
CA ASP A 68 17.70 7.56 -2.08
C ASP A 68 16.69 8.71 -2.19
N LEU A 69 16.39 9.42 -1.11
CA LEU A 69 15.53 10.62 -1.08
C LEU A 69 16.36 11.90 -0.87
N GLY A 70 17.59 11.95 -1.41
CA GLY A 70 18.57 12.98 -1.10
C GLY A 70 18.44 14.27 -1.93
N SER A 71 17.98 14.18 -3.18
CA SER A 71 17.99 15.27 -4.15
C SER A 71 16.58 15.61 -4.68
N PRO A 72 16.32 16.84 -5.14
CA PRO A 72 15.05 17.17 -5.77
C PRO A 72 14.72 16.24 -6.94
N GLY A 73 13.50 15.70 -6.95
CA GLY A 73 13.03 14.70 -7.91
C GLY A 73 13.19 13.26 -7.46
N ASP A 74 14.03 13.01 -6.45
CA ASP A 74 14.15 11.70 -5.84
C ASP A 74 12.87 11.33 -5.08
N TYR A 75 12.57 10.03 -5.04
CA TYR A 75 11.34 9.55 -4.41
C TYR A 75 11.51 8.16 -3.78
N THR A 76 10.64 7.84 -2.83
CA THR A 76 10.56 6.51 -2.21
C THR A 76 9.11 6.11 -1.92
N ASN A 77 8.88 4.82 -1.75
CA ASN A 77 7.56 4.25 -1.45
C ASN A 77 7.62 3.48 -0.13
N ILE A 78 6.98 4.01 0.89
CA ILE A 78 6.79 3.31 2.16
C ILE A 78 5.51 2.50 2.05
N VAL A 79 5.62 1.31 1.44
CA VAL A 79 4.47 0.48 1.07
C VAL A 79 3.55 0.20 2.27
N THR A 80 4.13 -0.17 3.41
CA THR A 80 3.40 -0.47 4.66
C THR A 80 2.67 0.76 5.23
N ALA A 81 3.27 1.95 5.12
CA ALA A 81 2.65 3.20 5.57
C ALA A 81 1.59 3.71 4.58
N GLY A 82 1.63 3.24 3.34
CA GLY A 82 0.71 3.65 2.27
C GLY A 82 1.07 5.00 1.64
N VAL A 83 2.34 5.40 1.70
CA VAL A 83 2.78 6.74 1.29
C VAL A 83 3.91 6.69 0.25
N LEU A 84 3.80 7.53 -0.76
CA LEU A 84 4.87 7.91 -1.68
C LEU A 84 5.47 9.22 -1.21
N LEU A 85 6.79 9.30 -1.09
CA LEU A 85 7.50 10.53 -0.76
C LEU A 85 8.23 11.04 -1.99
N LEU A 86 8.20 12.35 -2.22
CA LEU A 86 8.91 13.03 -3.29
C LEU A 86 9.67 14.22 -2.71
N ARG A 87 10.99 14.26 -2.90
CA ARG A 87 11.82 15.41 -2.52
C ARG A 87 11.59 16.53 -3.54
N LEU A 88 11.02 17.65 -3.10
CA LEU A 88 10.78 18.82 -3.95
C LEU A 88 11.94 19.82 -3.89
N SER A 89 12.54 19.96 -2.72
CA SER A 89 13.72 20.81 -2.49
C SER A 89 14.50 20.31 -1.28
N ALA A 90 15.62 20.96 -0.93
CA ALA A 90 16.39 20.63 0.27
C ALA A 90 15.54 20.69 1.56
N THR A 91 14.48 21.50 1.59
CA THR A 91 13.64 21.75 2.76
C THR A 91 12.18 21.35 2.56
N GLU A 92 11.87 20.61 1.50
CA GLU A 92 10.48 20.25 1.17
C GLU A 92 10.39 18.82 0.64
N ILE A 93 9.55 18.02 1.28
CA ILE A 93 9.12 16.71 0.82
C ILE A 93 7.59 16.70 0.74
N ALA A 94 7.07 16.31 -0.40
CA ALA A 94 5.65 16.04 -0.57
C ALA A 94 5.36 14.55 -0.30
N ALA A 95 4.18 14.28 0.25
CA ALA A 95 3.68 12.93 0.46
C ALA A 95 2.36 12.70 -0.31
N TYR A 96 2.22 11.53 -0.92
CA TYR A 96 1.03 11.13 -1.67
C TYR A 96 0.58 9.73 -1.25
N THR A 97 -0.68 9.38 -1.52
CA THR A 97 -1.13 7.98 -1.47
C THR A 97 -0.29 7.12 -2.39
N ASN A 98 0.08 5.92 -1.96
CA ASN A 98 0.65 4.93 -2.86
C ASN A 98 -0.42 4.07 -3.53
N CYS A 99 -1.70 4.24 -3.23
CA CYS A 99 -2.75 3.45 -3.87
C CYS A 99 -3.06 3.99 -5.27
N CYS A 100 -2.86 3.15 -6.30
CA CYS A 100 -3.21 3.51 -7.66
C CYS A 100 -4.72 3.73 -7.80
N PRO A 101 -5.16 4.89 -8.32
CA PRO A 101 -6.59 5.16 -8.53
C PRO A 101 -7.27 4.22 -9.53
N HIS A 102 -6.52 3.47 -10.34
CA HIS A 102 -7.11 2.51 -11.29
C HIS A 102 -7.60 1.25 -10.57
N GLN A 103 -6.68 0.43 -10.04
CA GLN A 103 -6.97 -0.90 -9.48
C GLN A 103 -6.21 -1.18 -8.17
N GLY A 104 -5.78 -0.11 -7.49
CA GLY A 104 -5.25 -0.22 -6.14
C GLY A 104 -3.80 -0.69 -6.01
N THR A 105 -3.07 -0.90 -7.10
CA THR A 105 -1.64 -1.27 -7.07
C THR A 105 -0.84 -0.28 -6.22
N LYS A 106 -0.04 -0.81 -5.28
CA LYS A 106 0.64 0.00 -4.25
C LYS A 106 2.15 0.13 -4.39
N ASN A 107 2.79 -0.82 -5.07
CA ASN A 107 4.23 -1.04 -5.01
C ASN A 107 4.95 -0.85 -6.34
N LEU A 108 4.24 -0.42 -7.39
CA LEU A 108 4.79 -0.20 -8.73
C LEU A 108 4.61 1.27 -9.13
N TRP A 109 5.55 2.11 -8.72
CA TRP A 109 5.50 3.55 -8.96
C TRP A 109 6.82 4.07 -9.49
N SER A 110 6.72 5.00 -10.44
CA SER A 110 7.82 5.84 -10.87
C SER A 110 7.40 7.30 -10.95
N TYR A 111 8.33 8.23 -10.74
CA TYR A 111 8.08 9.66 -10.87
C TYR A 111 8.92 10.28 -12.00
N SER A 112 8.29 11.05 -12.87
CA SER A 112 8.97 11.85 -13.88
C SER A 112 8.07 12.96 -14.42
N GLY A 113 8.63 14.11 -14.78
CA GLY A 113 7.89 15.17 -15.48
C GLY A 113 6.62 15.64 -14.75
N GLY A 114 6.63 15.71 -13.42
CA GLY A 114 5.48 16.15 -12.63
C GLY A 114 4.41 15.08 -12.38
N ASN A 115 4.64 13.82 -12.79
CA ASN A 115 3.64 12.77 -12.75
C ASN A 115 4.16 11.50 -12.08
N TRP A 116 3.30 10.89 -11.27
CA TRP A 116 3.42 9.52 -10.79
C TRP A 116 2.84 8.55 -11.81
N THR A 117 3.61 7.56 -12.22
CA THR A 117 3.15 6.53 -13.15
C THR A 117 3.08 5.19 -12.44
N CYS A 118 1.91 4.55 -12.50
CA CYS A 118 1.72 3.21 -11.97
C CYS A 118 2.27 2.19 -12.98
N GLY A 119 3.25 1.39 -12.57
CA GLY A 119 3.94 0.43 -13.43
C GLY A 119 3.12 -0.78 -13.87
N ASP A 120 1.90 -0.95 -13.34
CA ASP A 120 1.03 -2.09 -13.66
C ASP A 120 0.41 -1.96 -15.06
N HIS A 121 -0.13 -0.77 -15.36
CA HIS A 121 -0.80 -0.47 -16.64
C HIS A 121 -0.29 0.82 -17.31
N GLY A 122 0.65 1.53 -16.67
CA GLY A 122 1.21 2.78 -17.20
C GLY A 122 0.33 4.02 -17.00
N ASN A 123 -0.73 3.95 -16.20
CA ASN A 123 -1.56 5.12 -15.90
C ASN A 123 -0.73 6.17 -15.13
N SER A 124 -0.84 7.43 -15.55
CA SER A 124 -0.11 8.56 -14.97
C SER A 124 -1.05 9.53 -14.26
N PHE A 125 -0.62 9.99 -13.09
CA PHE A 125 -1.36 10.87 -12.22
C PHE A 125 -0.48 12.06 -11.83
N ASN A 126 -1.02 13.26 -11.95
CA ASN A 126 -0.28 14.48 -11.64
C ASN A 126 -0.24 14.72 -10.12
N THR A 127 0.45 15.78 -9.71
CA THR A 127 0.61 16.18 -8.30
C THR A 127 -0.02 17.53 -7.96
N ASP A 128 -0.86 18.09 -8.83
CA ASP A 128 -1.37 19.46 -8.69
C ASP A 128 -2.59 19.60 -7.75
N GLY A 129 -3.20 18.49 -7.36
CA GLY A 129 -4.35 18.43 -6.45
C GLY A 129 -5.70 18.72 -7.13
N THR A 130 -5.74 18.86 -8.45
CA THR A 130 -6.96 19.06 -9.23
C THR A 130 -7.55 17.72 -9.69
N ASN A 131 -8.87 17.54 -9.51
CA ASN A 131 -9.55 16.28 -9.85
C ASN A 131 -8.88 15.06 -9.20
N VAL A 132 -8.70 15.11 -7.87
CA VAL A 132 -8.08 14.03 -7.10
C VAL A 132 -8.81 12.72 -7.36
N ALA A 133 -8.09 11.76 -7.92
CA ALA A 133 -8.61 10.44 -8.23
C ALA A 133 -8.55 9.55 -6.97
N SER A 134 -9.66 8.84 -6.72
CA SER A 134 -9.76 7.97 -5.54
C SER A 134 -9.10 6.62 -5.81
N CYS A 135 -8.51 6.04 -4.76
CA CYS A 135 -7.96 4.68 -4.78
C CYS A 135 -8.99 3.68 -5.35
N ASP A 136 -8.56 2.83 -6.28
CA ASP A 136 -9.40 1.76 -6.87
C ASP A 136 -10.73 2.25 -7.48
N SER A 137 -10.77 3.49 -7.98
CA SER A 137 -11.97 4.06 -8.62
C SER A 137 -12.07 3.77 -10.12
N GLY A 138 -11.14 3.00 -10.69
CA GLY A 138 -11.01 2.80 -12.14
C GLY A 138 -10.47 4.03 -12.89
N ALA A 139 -9.97 5.04 -12.19
CA ALA A 139 -9.45 6.24 -12.83
C ALA A 139 -8.10 5.97 -13.52
N THR A 140 -7.93 6.49 -14.74
CA THR A 140 -6.69 6.37 -15.52
C THR A 140 -5.90 7.68 -15.58
N SER A 141 -6.44 8.76 -15.02
CA SER A 141 -5.83 10.09 -14.93
C SER A 141 -6.41 10.89 -13.75
N GLY A 142 -5.85 12.06 -13.48
CA GLY A 142 -6.21 12.94 -12.34
C GLY A 142 -5.01 13.20 -11.44
N SER A 143 -5.23 13.81 -10.26
CA SER A 143 -4.18 13.92 -9.24
C SER A 143 -4.15 12.73 -8.30
N LEU A 144 -2.96 12.35 -7.83
CA LEU A 144 -2.86 11.55 -6.61
C LEU A 144 -3.26 12.38 -5.38
N LYS A 145 -3.95 11.75 -4.44
CA LYS A 145 -4.23 12.33 -3.12
C LYS A 145 -2.92 12.64 -2.42
N SER A 146 -2.69 13.90 -2.05
CA SER A 146 -1.57 14.33 -1.22
C SER A 146 -1.91 14.26 0.27
N TYR A 147 -0.88 14.22 1.10
CA TYR A 147 -0.96 14.30 2.56
C TYR A 147 -0.15 15.49 3.06
N PRO A 148 -0.66 16.24 4.07
CA PRO A 148 0.13 17.25 4.76
C PRO A 148 1.45 16.68 5.30
N THR A 149 2.53 17.44 5.11
CA THR A 149 3.87 17.14 5.62
C THR A 149 4.40 18.28 6.48
N ASP A 150 5.19 17.93 7.49
CA ASP A 150 5.95 18.88 8.31
C ASP A 150 7.38 18.35 8.45
N LEU A 151 8.37 19.13 7.99
CA LEU A 151 9.77 18.75 7.98
C LEU A 151 10.55 19.62 8.96
N THR A 152 11.07 19.02 10.02
CA THR A 152 11.91 19.68 11.02
C THR A 152 13.22 18.91 11.18
N GLY A 153 14.32 19.49 10.71
CA GLY A 153 15.61 18.79 10.63
C GLY A 153 15.49 17.57 9.72
N ASP A 154 15.89 16.39 10.22
CA ASP A 154 15.76 15.12 9.52
C ASP A 154 14.45 14.37 9.84
N THR A 155 13.55 14.97 10.63
CA THR A 155 12.26 14.35 10.95
C THR A 155 11.17 14.89 10.04
N LEU A 156 10.57 13.99 9.26
CA LEU A 156 9.38 14.27 8.46
C LEU A 156 8.15 13.66 9.12
N ILE A 157 7.13 14.47 9.37
CA ILE A 157 5.82 14.04 9.85
C ILE A 157 4.83 14.13 8.70
N ILE A 158 4.06 13.06 8.47
CA ILE A 158 3.02 12.97 7.45
C ILE A 158 1.69 12.68 8.15
N THR A 159 0.65 13.46 7.85
CA THR A 159 -0.69 13.26 8.42
C THR A 159 -1.66 12.75 7.37
N LYS A 160 -2.03 11.47 7.45
CA LYS A 160 -2.98 10.85 6.51
C LYS A 160 -4.43 11.25 6.85
N SER A 161 -5.25 11.42 5.82
CA SER A 161 -6.70 11.68 5.91
C SER A 161 -7.54 10.58 5.30
#